data_AF-A0A2K4W790-F1
#
_entry.id   AF-A0A2K4W790-F1
#
_cell.length_a   1.000
_cell.length_b   1.000
_cell.length_c   1.000
_cell.angle_alpha   90.00
_cell.angle_beta   90.00
_cell.angle_gamma   90.00
#
_symmetry.space_group_name_H-M   'P 1'
#
loop_
_entity.id
_entity.type
_entity.pdbx_description
1 polymer ?
#
loop_
_entity_poly.entity_id
_entity_poly.type
_entity_poly.pdbx_seq_one_letter_code
_entity_poly.pdbx_strand_id
1 'polypeptide(L)' 'MLDERSRDILYQRWLAEEKATLHDLAQKYNVSAERIRQLEKSAMNKLKTSIAA' A
#
# COMPACT_ATOMS: atom_id res chain seq x y z
N MET A 1 -3.75 -8.34 11.00
CA MET A 1 -2.40 -7.73 11.00
C MET A 1 -2.04 -7.30 9.58
N LEU A 2 -1.44 -6.12 9.39
CA LEU A 2 -0.94 -5.67 8.09
C LEU A 2 0.39 -6.37 7.80
N ASP A 3 0.52 -6.99 6.64
CA ASP A 3 1.82 -7.52 6.21
C ASP A 3 2.78 -6.35 5.89
N GLU A 4 4.07 -6.65 5.92
CA GLU A 4 5.14 -5.66 5.76
C GLU A 4 5.07 -4.93 4.42
N ARG A 5 4.76 -5.65 3.34
CA ARG A 5 4.63 -5.07 1.99
C ARG A 5 3.43 -4.15 1.88
N SER A 6 2.29 -4.51 2.47
CA SER A 6 1.13 -3.63 2.55
C SER A 6 1.42 -2.34 3.33
N ARG A 7 2.23 -2.44 4.40
CA ARG A 7 2.66 -1.28 5.19
C ARG A 7 3.59 -0.36 4.40
N ASP A 8 4.58 -0.90 3.69
CA ASP A 8 5.45 -0.10 2.83
C ASP A 8 4.65 0.59 1.72
N ILE A 9 3.74 -0.13 1.03
CA ILE A 9 2.90 0.48 -0.02
C ILE A 9 2.10 1.68 0.52
N LEU A 10 1.49 1.56 1.70
CA LEU A 10 0.77 2.68 2.31
C LEU A 10 1.71 3.84 2.69
N TYR A 11 2.87 3.54 3.26
CA TYR A 11 3.85 4.55 3.62
C TYR A 11 4.32 5.33 2.37
N GLN A 12 4.78 4.62 1.34
CA GLN A 12 5.32 5.21 0.11
C GLN A 12 4.27 6.03 -0.65
N ARG A 13 2.98 5.68 -0.58
CA ARG A 13 1.91 6.39 -1.31
C ARG A 13 1.31 7.57 -0.54
N TRP A 14 1.33 7.53 0.79
CA TRP A 14 0.58 8.49 1.61
C TRP A 14 1.44 9.32 2.55
N LEU A 15 2.52 8.74 3.08
CA LEU A 15 3.31 9.30 4.18
C LEU A 15 4.71 9.75 3.74
N ALA A 16 5.23 9.24 2.62
CA ALA A 16 6.49 9.72 2.04
C ALA A 16 6.34 11.15 1.48
N GLU A 17 7.38 11.95 1.60
CA GLU A 17 7.41 13.30 1.02
C GLU A 17 7.28 13.26 -0.51
N GLU A 18 8.04 12.36 -1.14
CA GLU A 18 7.87 12.03 -2.55
C GLU A 18 7.01 10.76 -2.67
N LYS A 19 5.77 10.94 -3.15
CA LYS A 19 4.80 9.85 -3.22
C LYS A 19 5.08 8.95 -4.41
N ALA A 20 5.31 7.67 -4.14
CA ALA A 20 5.49 6.67 -5.19
C ALA A 20 4.18 6.42 -5.96
N THR A 21 4.28 6.31 -7.28
CA THR A 21 3.12 5.93 -8.11
C THR A 21 2.84 4.43 -8.00
N LEU A 22 1.69 3.98 -8.51
CA LEU A 22 1.40 2.55 -8.60
C LEU A 22 2.39 1.82 -9.53
N HIS A 23 2.90 2.52 -10.55
CA HIS A 23 3.89 1.96 -11.48
C HIS A 23 5.25 1.78 -10.83
N ASP A 24 5.72 2.74 -10.03
CA ASP A 24 7.01 2.64 -9.33
C ASP A 24 7.01 1.46 -8.36
N LEU A 25 5.93 1.30 -7.60
CA LEU A 25 5.76 0.18 -6.68
C LEU A 25 5.55 -1.15 -7.40
N ALA A 26 4.88 -1.15 -8.56
CA ALA A 26 4.73 -2.32 -9.40
C ALA A 26 6.08 -2.83 -9.90
N GLN A 27 6.94 -1.91 -10.37
CA GLN A 27 8.32 -2.21 -10.77
C GLN A 27 9.13 -2.72 -9.58
N LYS A 28 9.14 -2.00 -8.45
CA LYS A 28 9.87 -2.37 -7.22
C LYS A 28 9.55 -3.78 -6.73
N TYR A 29 8.27 -4.14 -6.77
CA TYR A 29 7.79 -5.42 -6.25
C TYR A 29 7.58 -6.50 -7.32
N ASN A 30 7.97 -6.22 -8.57
CA ASN A 30 7.78 -7.09 -9.72
C ASN A 30 6.36 -7.67 -9.82
N VAL A 31 5.35 -6.80 -9.73
CA VAL A 31 3.93 -7.14 -9.90
C VAL A 31 3.24 -6.11 -10.78
N SER A 32 1.97 -6.34 -11.13
CA SER A 32 1.18 -5.34 -11.84
C SER A 32 0.78 -4.15 -10.94
N ALA A 33 0.58 -2.98 -11.55
CA ALA A 33 0.04 -1.81 -10.86
C ALA A 33 -1.34 -2.07 -10.22
N GLU A 34 -2.17 -2.89 -10.87
CA GLU A 34 -3.46 -3.31 -10.30
C GLU A 34 -3.26 -4.14 -9.03
N ARG A 35 -2.24 -5.01 -8.98
CA ARG A 35 -1.93 -5.75 -7.76
C ARG A 35 -1.55 -4.82 -6.60
N ILE A 36 -0.77 -3.77 -6.87
CA ILE A 36 -0.45 -2.73 -5.87
C ILE A 36 -1.71 -2.03 -5.39
N ARG A 37 -2.62 -1.64 -6.30
CA ARG A 37 -3.91 -1.02 -5.96
C ARG A 37 -4.76 -1.91 -5.05
N GLN A 38 -4.82 -3.21 -5.32
CA GLN A 38 -5.55 -4.16 -4.47
C GLN A 38 -4.96 -4.28 -3.07
N LEU A 39 -3.62 -4.34 -2.98
CA LEU A 39 -2.90 -4.37 -1.69
C LEU A 39 -3.17 -3.10 -0.89
N GLU A 40 -3.07 -1.93 -1.54
CA GLU A 40 -3.39 -0.64 -0.92
C GLU A 40 -4.82 -0.60 -0.37
N LYS A 41 -5.82 -1.01 -1.17
CA LYS A 41 -7.23 -1.04 -0.74
C LYS A 41 -7.44 -1.98 0.44
N SER A 42 -6.86 -3.18 0.39
CA SER A 42 -6.96 -4.16 1.48
C SER A 42 -6.31 -3.64 2.77
N ALA A 43 -5.13 -3.02 2.64
CA ALA A 43 -4.39 -2.43 3.74
C ALA A 43 -5.17 -1.29 4.40
N MET A 44 -5.72 -0.37 3.59
CA MET A 44 -6.54 0.75 4.06
C MET A 44 -7.78 0.28 4.82
N ASN A 45 -8.47 -0.75 4.33
CA ASN A 45 -9.64 -1.31 5.00
C ASN A 45 -9.27 -1.90 6.37
N LYS A 46 -8.18 -2.65 6.46
CA LYS A 46 -7.69 -3.20 7.73
C LYS A 46 -7.33 -2.09 8.72
N LEU A 47 -6.69 -1.03 8.25
CA LEU A 47 -6.28 0.11 9.07
C LEU A 47 -7.50 0.84 9.65
N LYS A 48 -8.54 1.06 8.83
CA LYS A 48 -9.83 1.60 9.29
C LYS A 48 -10.48 0.73 10.36
N THR A 49 -10.54 -0.59 10.14
CA THR A 49 -11.10 -1.52 11.13
C THR A 49 -10.32 -1.50 12.45
N SER A 50 -8.99 -1.41 12.40
CA SER A 50 -8.16 -1.37 13.62
C SER A 50 -8.24 -0.07 14.40
N ILE A 51 -8.64 1.05 13.77
CA ILE A 51 -8.85 2.33 14.47
C ILE A 51 -10.27 2.43 15.04
N ALA A 52 -11.24 1.80 14.39
CA ALA A 52 -12.64 1.80 14.82
C ALA A 52 -12.97 0.75 15.91
N ALA A 53 -12.01 -0.10 16.25
CA ALA A 53 -12.12 -1.14 17.27
C ALA A 53 -11.41 -0.70 18.55
#